data_AF-A0A522EBA5-F1
#
_entry.id   AF-A0A522EBA5-F1
#
_cell.length_a   1.000
_cell.length_b   1.000
_cell.length_c   1.000
_cell.angle_alpha   90.00
_cell.angle_beta   90.00
_cell.angle_gamma   90.00
#
_symmetry.space_group_name_H-M   'P 1'
#
loop_
_entity.id
_entity.type
_entity.pdbx_description
1 polymer ?
#
loop_
_entity_poly.entity_id
_entity_poly.type
_entity_poly.pdbx_seq_one_letter_code
_entity_poly.pdbx_strand_id
1 'polypeptide(L)'
;MKRNQIIFLLAMVLLFLVSCQKNTSDSSVNSSYSCKDYDCTESYYGNLTTSSGAAAAFADLKQRYLNDSLIQSYCHQITHVIGRAEAKKYDSVSKAFTNGDSFCWSGYYHGVMETFVEKEDPQDIPNKINQICADVQGKSTYSFDYYNCVHGLGHGVMYINGNELFQALQVCDSLNGSWEQQSCGSGVFMENVLTDTKGHFTKYLKPDQPLYPCDASPEKYKMTCYLMQTSYMLKISNYDFSRVFELCGAVGEQYLDACYQSLGRDASGNSISDVNRTKATCLLGKNYRQQSNCIIGAVKDFISYHHSDVQAKQLCSALPQDLQDTCFSTAMQYYKAF
;
A
#
# COMPACT_ATOMS: atom_id res chain seq x y z
N MET A 1 -50.74 63.19 0.67
CA MET A 1 -52.06 62.81 1.25
C MET A 1 -52.00 61.29 1.47
N LYS A 2 -51.79 60.79 2.70
CA LYS A 2 -52.83 60.19 3.57
C LYS A 2 -53.82 59.35 2.72
N ARG A 3 -54.09 58.06 2.94
CA ARG A 3 -54.16 57.27 4.19
C ARG A 3 -54.66 55.86 3.78
N ASN A 4 -54.32 54.83 4.55
CA ASN A 4 -55.17 53.68 4.98
C ASN A 4 -54.24 52.48 5.26
N GLN A 5 -53.68 52.33 6.46
CA GLN A 5 -54.28 51.71 7.67
C GLN A 5 -54.86 50.31 7.44
N ILE A 6 -54.34 49.34 8.21
CA ILE A 6 -55.00 48.27 8.99
C ILE A 6 -53.88 47.30 9.41
N ILE A 7 -53.33 47.45 10.62
CA ILE A 7 -53.70 46.78 11.88
C ILE A 7 -53.32 45.28 11.89
N PHE A 8 -52.28 45.05 12.69
CA PHE A 8 -51.85 43.87 13.44
C PHE A 8 -52.88 42.77 13.79
N LEU A 9 -52.32 41.55 13.90
CA LEU A 9 -52.66 40.45 14.82
C LEU A 9 -53.84 39.52 14.46
N LEU A 10 -53.49 38.29 14.04
CA LEU A 10 -54.05 36.95 14.40
C LEU A 10 -53.57 35.94 13.33
N ALA A 11 -52.40 35.31 13.48
CA ALA A 11 -52.20 34.00 14.12
C ALA A 11 -53.09 32.87 13.56
N MET A 12 -52.44 31.83 13.00
CA MET A 12 -52.95 30.50 12.60
C MET A 12 -53.86 30.50 11.34
N VAL A 13 -53.64 29.72 10.27
CA VAL A 13 -52.96 28.43 10.13
C VAL A 13 -52.89 28.07 8.62
N LEU A 14 -51.83 27.36 8.22
CA LEU A 14 -51.62 26.55 6.99
C LEU A 14 -51.58 27.23 5.59
N LEU A 15 -50.44 27.15 4.89
CA LEU A 15 -50.16 26.16 3.82
C LEU A 15 -48.88 26.54 3.03
N PHE A 16 -47.87 25.66 3.12
CA PHE A 16 -46.87 25.30 2.09
C PHE A 16 -46.03 26.39 1.41
N LEU A 17 -44.87 26.68 2.02
CA LEU A 17 -43.62 26.88 1.28
C LEU A 17 -42.53 26.03 1.92
N VAL A 18 -42.46 24.76 1.49
CA VAL A 18 -41.28 23.91 1.62
C VAL A 18 -40.52 24.06 0.31
N SER A 19 -39.27 24.55 0.36
CA SER A 19 -38.16 23.83 -0.29
C SER A 19 -36.78 24.45 0.02
N CYS A 20 -35.91 23.54 0.47
CA CYS A 20 -34.46 23.56 0.37
C CYS A 20 -33.66 24.65 1.10
N GLN A 21 -33.67 24.61 2.43
CA GLN A 21 -32.40 24.70 3.14
C GLN A 21 -31.81 23.30 3.19
N LYS A 22 -30.71 23.10 2.45
CA LYS A 22 -29.83 21.94 2.63
C LYS A 22 -29.30 21.98 4.05
N ASN A 23 -29.94 21.26 4.96
CA ASN A 23 -29.28 20.74 6.14
C ASN A 23 -28.30 19.67 5.64
N THR A 24 -27.11 20.09 5.21
CA THR A 24 -25.94 19.24 5.35
C THR A 24 -25.71 19.14 6.84
N SER A 25 -26.23 18.07 7.45
CA SER A 25 -25.76 17.61 8.75
C SER A 25 -24.27 17.39 8.61
N ASP A 26 -23.50 18.38 9.06
CA ASP A 26 -22.11 18.27 9.42
C ASP A 26 -22.03 17.18 10.50
N SER A 27 -21.84 15.95 10.03
CA SER A 27 -21.44 14.83 10.89
C SER A 27 -19.95 14.97 11.11
N SER A 28 -19.57 16.04 11.80
CA SER A 28 -18.27 16.14 12.43
C SER A 28 -18.25 15.06 13.53
N VAL A 29 -17.77 13.87 13.17
CA VAL A 29 -17.24 12.91 14.14
C VAL A 29 -15.99 13.57 14.73
N ASN A 30 -16.23 14.47 15.67
CA ASN A 30 -15.21 15.24 16.36
C ASN A 30 -14.71 14.42 17.56
N SER A 31 -14.27 13.19 17.32
CA SER A 31 -13.23 12.63 18.18
C SER A 31 -11.95 13.35 17.79
N SER A 32 -11.51 14.34 18.58
CA SER A 32 -10.28 15.06 18.28
C SER A 32 -9.11 14.07 18.23
N TYR A 33 -8.63 13.79 17.03
CA TYR A 33 -7.44 12.97 16.84
C TYR A 33 -6.27 13.61 17.58
N SER A 34 -5.70 12.87 18.52
CA SER A 34 -4.55 13.29 19.33
C SER A 34 -3.58 12.13 19.58
N CYS A 35 -3.52 11.20 18.63
CA CYS A 35 -2.72 10.00 18.73
C CYS A 35 -1.21 10.28 18.68
N LYS A 36 -0.45 9.54 19.48
CA LYS A 36 1.00 9.66 19.62
C LYS A 36 1.76 8.39 19.24
N ASP A 37 1.03 7.32 18.98
CA ASP A 37 1.54 6.00 18.64
C ASP A 37 0.59 5.32 17.64
N TYR A 38 1.05 4.18 17.10
CA TYR A 38 0.30 3.42 16.11
C TYR A 38 -1.00 2.84 16.71
N ASP A 39 -0.97 2.31 17.93
CA ASP A 39 -2.13 1.66 18.56
C ASP A 39 -3.33 2.61 18.71
N CYS A 40 -3.08 3.87 19.08
CA CYS A 40 -4.11 4.90 19.09
C CYS A 40 -4.63 5.19 17.68
N THR A 41 -3.73 5.33 16.71
CA THR A 41 -4.09 5.63 15.32
C THR A 41 -4.89 4.49 14.68
N GLU A 42 -4.52 3.23 14.93
CA GLU A 42 -5.29 2.04 14.53
C GLU A 42 -6.70 2.08 15.14
N SER A 43 -6.80 2.31 16.45
CA SER A 43 -8.11 2.41 17.13
C SER A 43 -8.97 3.54 16.54
N TYR A 44 -8.37 4.69 16.25
CA TYR A 44 -9.06 5.83 15.65
C TYR A 44 -9.63 5.50 14.27
N TYR A 45 -8.81 5.00 13.35
CA TYR A 45 -9.24 4.71 11.98
C TYR A 45 -10.18 3.51 11.89
N GLY A 46 -10.01 2.50 12.75
CA GLY A 46 -10.95 1.39 12.87
C GLY A 46 -12.35 1.87 13.29
N ASN A 47 -12.41 2.75 14.30
CA ASN A 47 -13.67 3.33 14.77
C ASN A 47 -14.31 4.26 13.74
N LEU A 48 -13.53 5.18 13.15
CA LEU A 48 -14.01 6.12 12.13
C LEU A 48 -14.56 5.39 10.91
N THR A 49 -13.89 4.32 10.46
CA THR A 49 -14.37 3.51 9.32
C THR A 49 -15.64 2.75 9.66
N THR A 50 -15.73 2.22 10.88
CA THR A 50 -16.93 1.53 11.36
C THR A 50 -18.13 2.48 11.45
N SER A 51 -17.94 3.70 11.97
CA SER A 51 -19.01 4.67 12.16
C SER A 51 -19.40 5.42 10.87
N SER A 52 -18.44 5.72 10.00
CA SER A 52 -18.59 6.72 8.94
C SER A 52 -18.15 6.22 7.56
N GLY A 53 -17.62 5.01 7.46
CA GLY A 53 -17.19 4.39 6.20
C GLY A 53 -15.79 4.76 5.74
N ALA A 54 -15.23 3.93 4.86
CA ALA A 54 -13.88 4.10 4.33
C ALA A 54 -13.67 5.45 3.65
N ALA A 55 -14.64 5.97 2.90
CA ALA A 55 -14.52 7.27 2.23
C ALA A 55 -14.26 8.42 3.23
N ALA A 56 -14.95 8.43 4.37
CA ALA A 56 -14.72 9.43 5.42
C ALA A 56 -13.34 9.25 6.08
N ALA A 57 -12.94 8.01 6.33
CA ALA A 57 -11.63 7.69 6.89
C ALA A 57 -10.48 8.12 5.96
N PHE A 58 -10.60 7.89 4.65
CA PHE A 58 -9.61 8.33 3.66
C PHE A 58 -9.55 9.84 3.50
N ALA A 59 -10.68 10.54 3.58
CA ALA A 59 -10.70 12.00 3.57
C ALA A 59 -9.93 12.58 4.76
N ASP A 60 -10.19 12.07 5.97
CA ASP A 60 -9.45 12.46 7.18
C ASP A 60 -7.96 12.10 7.07
N LEU A 61 -7.63 10.87 6.63
CA LEU A 61 -6.26 10.41 6.44
C LEU A 61 -5.46 11.32 5.50
N LYS A 62 -6.01 11.63 4.32
CA LYS A 62 -5.36 12.49 3.32
C LYS A 62 -5.16 13.92 3.84
N GLN A 63 -6.10 14.43 4.62
CA GLN A 63 -5.96 15.75 5.24
C GLN A 63 -4.82 15.78 6.26
N ARG A 64 -4.72 14.77 7.13
CA ARG A 64 -3.67 14.68 8.16
C ARG A 64 -2.30 14.39 7.58
N TYR A 65 -2.25 13.59 6.53
CA TYR A 65 -1.04 13.20 5.83
C TYR A 65 -0.14 14.39 5.48
N LEU A 66 -0.74 15.55 5.19
CA LEU A 66 -0.01 16.76 4.82
C LEU A 66 0.90 17.31 5.93
N ASN A 67 0.59 17.06 7.20
CA ASN A 67 1.25 17.73 8.33
C ASN A 67 1.60 16.81 9.52
N ASP A 68 1.24 15.53 9.49
CA ASP A 68 1.46 14.60 10.60
C ASP A 68 2.47 13.50 10.22
N SER A 69 3.67 13.58 10.81
CA SER A 69 4.75 12.61 10.58
C SER A 69 4.41 11.18 11.04
N LEU A 70 3.55 11.02 12.05
CA LEU A 70 3.12 9.69 12.50
C LEU A 70 2.21 9.06 11.45
N ILE A 71 1.25 9.83 10.92
CA ILE A 71 0.39 9.40 9.82
C ILE A 71 1.21 9.05 8.59
N GLN A 72 2.20 9.88 8.22
CA GLN A 72 3.07 9.61 7.09
C GLN A 72 3.83 8.28 7.25
N SER A 73 4.36 8.03 8.45
CA SER A 73 5.16 6.83 8.75
C SER A 73 4.35 5.53 8.73
N TYR A 74 3.08 5.58 9.15
CA TYR A 74 2.20 4.41 9.25
C TYR A 74 1.11 4.38 8.17
N CYS A 75 1.22 5.20 7.13
CA CYS A 75 0.10 5.41 6.23
C CYS A 75 -0.40 4.12 5.56
N HIS A 76 0.52 3.22 5.20
CA HIS A 76 0.15 1.92 4.64
C HIS A 76 -0.57 1.02 5.66
N GLN A 77 -0.04 0.91 6.87
CA GLN A 77 -0.63 0.10 7.94
C GLN A 77 -2.01 0.64 8.33
N ILE A 78 -2.18 1.97 8.37
CA ILE A 78 -3.46 2.62 8.62
C ILE A 78 -4.49 2.24 7.56
N THR A 79 -4.11 2.21 6.27
CA THR A 79 -5.06 1.86 5.22
C THR A 79 -5.46 0.39 5.27
N HIS A 80 -4.61 -0.52 5.80
CA HIS A 80 -5.05 -1.88 6.14
C HIS A 80 -6.16 -1.86 7.19
N VAL A 81 -6.03 -1.06 8.25
CA VAL A 81 -7.06 -0.95 9.30
C VAL A 81 -8.40 -0.50 8.71
N ILE A 82 -8.37 0.50 7.83
CA ILE A 82 -9.56 0.98 7.11
C ILE A 82 -10.14 -0.17 6.26
N GLY A 83 -9.30 -0.88 5.49
CA GLY A 83 -9.69 -2.04 4.70
C GLY A 83 -10.37 -3.14 5.53
N ARG A 84 -9.76 -3.53 6.65
CA ARG A 84 -10.28 -4.55 7.56
C ARG A 84 -11.63 -4.16 8.15
N ALA A 85 -11.77 -2.91 8.59
CA ALA A 85 -13.01 -2.41 9.16
C ALA A 85 -14.14 -2.34 8.12
N GLU A 86 -13.82 -1.91 6.90
CA GLU A 86 -14.80 -1.78 5.82
C GLU A 86 -15.23 -3.15 5.26
N ALA A 87 -14.31 -4.10 5.12
CA ALA A 87 -14.57 -5.45 4.60
C ALA A 87 -15.63 -6.22 5.40
N LYS A 88 -15.79 -5.93 6.69
CA LYS A 88 -16.82 -6.54 7.55
C LYS A 88 -18.25 -6.24 7.09
N LYS A 89 -18.45 -5.25 6.22
CA LYS A 89 -19.75 -4.84 5.67
C LYS A 89 -20.15 -5.59 4.40
N TYR A 90 -19.25 -6.42 3.84
CA TYR A 90 -19.45 -7.07 2.54
C TYR A 90 -19.29 -8.59 2.63
N ASP A 91 -20.01 -9.29 1.75
CA ASP A 91 -19.95 -10.75 1.65
C ASP A 91 -18.91 -11.24 0.62
N SER A 92 -18.29 -10.34 -0.15
CA SER A 92 -17.26 -10.72 -1.12
C SER A 92 -16.18 -9.66 -1.29
N VAL A 93 -14.96 -10.11 -1.63
CA VAL A 93 -13.79 -9.27 -1.92
C VAL A 93 -14.11 -8.25 -3.01
N SER A 94 -14.72 -8.70 -4.12
CA SER A 94 -15.07 -7.83 -5.26
C SER A 94 -15.94 -6.64 -4.84
N LYS A 95 -16.95 -6.85 -3.97
CA LYS A 95 -17.81 -5.75 -3.48
C LYS A 95 -17.10 -4.80 -2.51
N ALA A 96 -16.21 -5.32 -1.66
CA ALA A 96 -15.41 -4.47 -0.78
C ALA A 96 -14.44 -3.61 -1.61
N PHE A 97 -13.80 -4.18 -2.64
CA PHE A 97 -12.86 -3.48 -3.50
C PHE A 97 -13.46 -2.27 -4.22
N THR A 98 -14.74 -2.30 -4.60
CA THR A 98 -15.39 -1.15 -5.28
C THR A 98 -15.48 0.12 -4.43
N ASN A 99 -15.23 0.02 -3.12
CA ASN A 99 -15.30 1.13 -2.17
C ASN A 99 -13.91 1.52 -1.63
N GLY A 100 -12.85 0.98 -2.24
CA GLY A 100 -11.48 1.19 -1.84
C GLY A 100 -10.87 2.49 -2.36
N ASP A 101 -9.78 2.87 -1.72
CA ASP A 101 -8.92 3.97 -2.14
C ASP A 101 -7.48 3.47 -2.09
N SER A 102 -6.74 3.71 -3.18
CA SER A 102 -5.40 3.17 -3.36
C SER A 102 -4.32 4.01 -2.66
N PHE A 103 -4.69 5.12 -2.02
CA PHE A 103 -3.77 5.98 -1.27
C PHE A 103 -2.95 5.19 -0.26
N CYS A 104 -1.65 5.51 -0.17
CA CYS A 104 -0.68 4.80 0.66
C CYS A 104 -0.58 3.31 0.32
N TRP A 105 -0.21 3.04 -0.94
CA TRP A 105 0.18 1.72 -1.42
C TRP A 105 -0.93 0.68 -1.38
N SER A 106 -2.16 1.07 -1.72
CA SER A 106 -3.28 0.12 -1.82
C SER A 106 -3.56 -0.68 -0.53
N GLY A 107 -3.12 -0.18 0.62
CA GLY A 107 -3.23 -0.92 1.88
C GLY A 107 -4.68 -1.25 2.27
N TYR A 108 -5.66 -0.47 1.80
CA TYR A 108 -7.07 -0.82 1.92
C TYR A 108 -7.39 -2.21 1.35
N TYR A 109 -6.94 -2.48 0.13
CA TYR A 109 -7.21 -3.73 -0.54
C TYR A 109 -6.55 -4.90 0.18
N HIS A 110 -5.37 -4.69 0.76
CA HIS A 110 -4.67 -5.69 1.58
C HIS A 110 -5.47 -6.00 2.85
N GLY A 111 -5.92 -4.97 3.58
CA GLY A 111 -6.78 -5.15 4.76
C GLY A 111 -8.13 -5.83 4.45
N VAL A 112 -8.70 -5.58 3.27
CA VAL A 112 -9.87 -6.34 2.81
C VAL A 112 -9.51 -7.83 2.68
N MET A 113 -8.40 -8.14 2.01
CA MET A 113 -7.95 -9.52 1.81
C MET A 113 -7.67 -10.24 3.12
N GLU A 114 -7.01 -9.59 4.08
CA GLU A 114 -6.78 -10.11 5.43
C GLU A 114 -8.10 -10.55 6.09
N THR A 115 -9.13 -9.72 6.01
CA THR A 115 -10.44 -10.01 6.62
C THR A 115 -11.16 -11.18 5.96
N PHE A 116 -11.04 -11.33 4.64
CA PHE A 116 -11.67 -12.45 3.93
C PHE A 116 -10.91 -13.76 4.13
N VAL A 117 -9.59 -13.72 4.13
CA VAL A 117 -8.76 -14.91 4.34
C VAL A 117 -8.86 -15.39 5.79
N GLU A 118 -8.98 -14.49 6.78
CA GLU A 118 -9.19 -14.85 8.19
C GLU A 118 -10.52 -15.58 8.46
N LYS A 119 -11.53 -15.42 7.60
CA LYS A 119 -12.83 -16.11 7.73
C LYS A 119 -12.82 -17.55 7.23
N GLU A 120 -11.80 -17.94 6.47
CA GLU A 120 -11.71 -19.27 5.88
C GLU A 120 -10.98 -20.24 6.83
N ASP A 121 -11.29 -21.53 6.72
CA ASP A 121 -10.45 -22.56 7.33
C ASP A 121 -9.09 -22.58 6.61
N PRO A 122 -7.95 -22.45 7.32
CA PRO A 122 -6.64 -22.50 6.69
C PRO A 122 -6.41 -23.77 5.84
N GLN A 123 -7.05 -24.89 6.19
CA GLN A 123 -6.98 -26.14 5.41
C GLN A 123 -7.77 -26.08 4.10
N ASP A 124 -8.78 -25.22 4.01
CA ASP A 124 -9.60 -25.03 2.81
C ASP A 124 -8.97 -24.04 1.83
N ILE A 125 -8.13 -23.11 2.30
CA ILE A 125 -7.56 -22.04 1.48
C ILE A 125 -6.87 -22.58 0.22
N PRO A 126 -5.98 -23.59 0.26
CA PRO A 126 -5.38 -24.15 -0.95
C PRO A 126 -6.40 -24.57 -2.02
N ASN A 127 -7.57 -25.05 -1.62
CA ASN A 127 -8.63 -25.50 -2.53
C ASN A 127 -9.49 -24.33 -3.06
N LYS A 128 -9.60 -23.24 -2.30
CA LYS A 128 -10.43 -22.08 -2.62
C LYS A 128 -9.64 -20.90 -3.22
N ILE A 129 -8.30 -20.93 -3.16
CA ILE A 129 -7.44 -19.78 -3.42
C ILE A 129 -7.66 -19.15 -4.80
N ASN A 130 -7.93 -19.97 -5.83
CA ASN A 130 -8.22 -19.51 -7.19
C ASN A 130 -9.56 -18.76 -7.32
N GLN A 131 -10.50 -18.97 -6.39
CA GLN A 131 -11.83 -18.37 -6.39
C GLN A 131 -11.84 -17.00 -5.71
N ILE A 132 -10.95 -16.76 -4.75
CA ILE A 132 -10.95 -15.54 -3.91
C ILE A 132 -10.88 -14.26 -4.75
N CYS A 133 -9.97 -14.24 -5.75
CA CYS A 133 -9.79 -13.10 -6.66
C CYS A 133 -10.49 -13.31 -8.02
N ALA A 134 -11.35 -14.32 -8.18
CA ALA A 134 -11.91 -14.67 -9.49
C ALA A 134 -12.80 -13.58 -10.08
N ASP A 135 -13.58 -12.90 -9.23
CA ASP A 135 -14.55 -11.88 -9.61
C ASP A 135 -14.01 -10.44 -9.51
N VAL A 136 -12.69 -10.28 -9.34
CA VAL A 136 -12.05 -8.97 -9.32
C VAL A 136 -11.90 -8.45 -10.76
N GLN A 137 -12.34 -7.22 -10.98
CA GLN A 137 -12.29 -6.58 -12.29
C GLN A 137 -10.85 -6.48 -12.82
N GLY A 138 -10.67 -6.75 -14.11
CA GLY A 138 -9.38 -6.64 -14.78
C GLY A 138 -8.43 -7.84 -14.60
N LYS A 139 -8.93 -8.97 -14.05
CA LYS A 139 -8.21 -10.25 -14.02
C LYS A 139 -7.61 -10.65 -15.38
N SER A 140 -8.40 -10.57 -16.46
CA SER A 140 -7.94 -10.96 -17.81
C SER A 140 -6.84 -10.07 -18.38
N THR A 141 -6.63 -8.88 -17.81
CA THR A 141 -5.62 -7.91 -18.22
C THR A 141 -4.52 -7.70 -17.18
N TYR A 142 -4.53 -8.48 -16.09
CA TYR A 142 -3.65 -8.29 -14.93
C TYR A 142 -3.63 -6.83 -14.44
N SER A 143 -4.82 -6.25 -14.29
CA SER A 143 -4.98 -4.88 -13.79
C SER A 143 -4.33 -4.68 -12.43
N PHE A 144 -4.07 -3.42 -12.08
CA PHE A 144 -3.55 -3.08 -10.75
C PHE A 144 -4.47 -3.57 -9.62
N ASP A 145 -5.80 -3.55 -9.77
CA ASP A 145 -6.73 -4.09 -8.78
C ASP A 145 -6.62 -5.62 -8.63
N TYR A 146 -6.47 -6.35 -9.74
CA TYR A 146 -6.25 -7.79 -9.69
C TYR A 146 -4.91 -8.11 -9.04
N TYR A 147 -3.86 -7.33 -9.34
CA TYR A 147 -2.58 -7.41 -8.64
C TYR A 147 -2.75 -7.18 -7.13
N ASN A 148 -3.44 -6.13 -6.70
CA ASN A 148 -3.67 -5.84 -5.28
C ASN A 148 -4.45 -6.96 -4.59
N CYS A 149 -5.39 -7.61 -5.28
CA CYS A 149 -6.07 -8.79 -4.74
C CYS A 149 -5.11 -9.95 -4.50
N VAL A 150 -4.33 -10.34 -5.52
CA VAL A 150 -3.44 -11.50 -5.43
C VAL A 150 -2.24 -11.23 -4.53
N HIS A 151 -1.72 -10.00 -4.50
CA HIS A 151 -0.72 -9.56 -3.54
C HIS A 151 -1.27 -9.58 -2.11
N GLY A 152 -2.44 -8.97 -1.87
CA GLY A 152 -3.12 -8.97 -0.58
C GLY A 152 -3.46 -10.39 -0.07
N LEU A 153 -3.76 -11.31 -0.99
CA LEU A 153 -3.91 -12.74 -0.67
C LEU A 153 -2.65 -13.32 -0.02
N GLY A 154 -1.46 -12.90 -0.46
CA GLY A 154 -0.20 -13.28 0.15
C GLY A 154 -0.06 -12.85 1.62
N HIS A 155 -0.52 -11.64 1.96
CA HIS A 155 -0.56 -11.17 3.35
C HIS A 155 -1.50 -12.06 4.19
N GLY A 156 -2.72 -12.28 3.71
CA GLY A 156 -3.69 -13.15 4.39
C GLY A 156 -3.17 -14.58 4.60
N VAL A 157 -2.53 -15.16 3.57
CA VAL A 157 -1.91 -16.49 3.63
C VAL A 157 -0.77 -16.55 4.66
N MET A 158 0.02 -15.48 4.78
CA MET A 158 1.05 -15.38 5.80
C MET A 158 0.45 -15.37 7.22
N TYR A 159 -0.63 -14.61 7.42
CA TYR A 159 -1.33 -14.51 8.70
C TYR A 159 -1.93 -15.85 9.15
N ILE A 160 -2.71 -16.53 8.31
CA ILE A 160 -3.37 -17.80 8.68
C ILE A 160 -2.39 -18.95 8.94
N ASN A 161 -1.18 -18.87 8.35
CA ASN A 161 -0.12 -19.84 8.57
C ASN A 161 0.78 -19.46 9.76
N GLY A 162 0.34 -18.54 10.62
CA GLY A 162 1.08 -18.16 11.82
C GLY A 162 2.45 -17.55 11.52
N ASN A 163 2.55 -16.78 10.44
CA ASN A 163 3.80 -16.18 9.95
C ASN A 163 4.88 -17.19 9.54
N GLU A 164 4.49 -18.40 9.14
CA GLU A 164 5.40 -19.41 8.59
C GLU A 164 5.67 -19.17 7.09
N LEU A 165 6.67 -18.31 6.79
CA LEU A 165 7.01 -17.84 5.45
C LEU A 165 7.04 -18.93 4.37
N PHE A 166 7.81 -20.01 4.58
CA PHE A 166 7.94 -21.04 3.54
C PHE A 166 6.68 -21.87 3.36
N GLN A 167 5.86 -22.02 4.40
CA GLN A 167 4.55 -22.67 4.30
C GLN A 167 3.56 -21.78 3.55
N ALA A 168 3.58 -20.47 3.82
CA ALA A 168 2.79 -19.49 3.10
C ALA A 168 3.10 -19.49 1.58
N LEU A 169 4.38 -19.58 1.19
CA LEU A 169 4.77 -19.73 -0.22
C LEU A 169 4.22 -21.02 -0.85
N GLN A 170 4.17 -22.13 -0.11
CA GLN A 170 3.57 -23.38 -0.61
C GLN A 170 2.06 -23.27 -0.81
N VAL A 171 1.36 -22.46 0.00
CA VAL A 171 -0.06 -22.18 -0.23
C VAL A 171 -0.24 -21.34 -1.50
N CYS A 172 0.62 -20.34 -1.74
CA CYS A 172 0.61 -19.59 -3.00
C CYS A 172 0.79 -20.49 -4.23
N ASP A 173 1.50 -21.62 -4.12
CA ASP A 173 1.68 -22.59 -5.21
C ASP A 173 0.38 -23.29 -5.65
N SER A 174 -0.68 -23.19 -4.85
CA SER A 174 -2.01 -23.71 -5.20
C SER A 174 -2.75 -22.81 -6.21
N LEU A 175 -2.23 -21.61 -6.50
CA LEU A 175 -2.70 -20.77 -7.60
C LEU A 175 -2.29 -21.38 -8.95
N ASN A 176 -3.20 -21.34 -9.93
CA ASN A 176 -2.98 -21.97 -11.23
C ASN A 176 -1.97 -21.22 -12.13
N GLY A 177 -1.88 -19.90 -11.99
CA GLY A 177 -1.06 -19.05 -12.86
C GLY A 177 0.26 -18.65 -12.22
N SER A 178 1.34 -18.69 -13.00
CA SER A 178 2.69 -18.33 -12.51
C SER A 178 2.82 -16.86 -12.11
N TRP A 179 2.03 -15.99 -12.74
CA TRP A 179 1.97 -14.57 -12.37
C TRP A 179 1.29 -14.42 -11.02
N GLU A 180 0.16 -15.11 -10.80
CA GLU A 180 -0.56 -15.09 -9.53
C GLU A 180 0.29 -15.67 -8.40
N GLN A 181 0.98 -16.78 -8.64
CA GLN A 181 1.92 -17.37 -7.68
C GLN A 181 2.96 -16.33 -7.22
N GLN A 182 3.61 -15.65 -8.17
CA GLN A 182 4.62 -14.62 -7.89
C GLN A 182 4.04 -13.40 -7.17
N SER A 183 2.85 -12.93 -7.57
CA SER A 183 2.15 -11.82 -6.92
C SER A 183 1.77 -12.18 -5.48
N CYS A 184 1.26 -13.38 -5.23
CA CYS A 184 0.98 -13.89 -3.88
C CYS A 184 2.27 -13.97 -3.05
N GLY A 185 3.34 -14.53 -3.61
CA GLY A 185 4.65 -14.56 -2.94
C GLY A 185 5.18 -13.16 -2.59
N SER A 186 4.89 -12.14 -3.39
CA SER A 186 5.30 -10.75 -3.10
C SER A 186 4.63 -10.18 -1.84
N GLY A 187 3.35 -10.51 -1.60
CA GLY A 187 2.66 -10.16 -0.37
C GLY A 187 3.21 -10.91 0.84
N VAL A 188 3.53 -12.21 0.67
CA VAL A 188 4.16 -13.03 1.73
C VAL A 188 5.50 -12.44 2.18
N PHE A 189 6.37 -12.04 1.23
CA PHE A 189 7.65 -11.40 1.58
C PHE A 189 7.49 -10.00 2.18
N MET A 190 6.52 -9.22 1.70
CA MET A 190 6.23 -7.91 2.27
C MET A 190 5.77 -8.05 3.72
N GLU A 191 4.82 -8.94 3.99
CA GLU A 191 4.32 -9.21 5.35
C GLU A 191 5.44 -9.67 6.28
N ASN A 192 6.35 -10.52 5.80
CA ASN A 192 7.51 -10.94 6.59
C ASN A 192 8.42 -9.78 7.03
N VAL A 193 8.57 -8.74 6.20
CA VAL A 193 9.32 -7.54 6.57
C VAL A 193 8.51 -6.60 7.45
N LEU A 194 7.23 -6.41 7.15
CA LEU A 194 6.36 -5.48 7.86
C LEU A 194 6.01 -5.96 9.28
N THR A 195 5.90 -7.27 9.50
CA THR A 195 5.61 -7.86 10.82
C THR A 195 6.83 -7.89 11.75
N ASP A 196 8.03 -7.61 11.24
CA ASP A 196 9.25 -7.52 12.03
C ASP A 196 9.32 -6.16 12.78
N THR A 197 8.53 -6.03 13.84
CA THR A 197 8.36 -4.78 14.60
C THR A 197 8.49 -5.01 16.10
N LYS A 198 8.46 -3.93 16.90
CA LYS A 198 8.69 -4.00 18.35
C LYS A 198 7.66 -4.94 19.01
N GLY A 199 8.12 -6.11 19.45
CA GLY A 199 7.30 -7.11 20.15
C GLY A 199 6.96 -8.35 19.31
N HIS A 200 7.22 -8.33 18.00
CA HIS A 200 7.08 -9.49 17.12
C HIS A 200 8.24 -9.50 16.12
N PHE A 201 9.14 -10.48 16.24
CA PHE A 201 10.26 -10.67 15.33
C PHE A 201 10.06 -11.94 14.54
N THR A 202 10.19 -11.85 13.23
CA THR A 202 10.14 -13.03 12.37
C THR A 202 11.45 -13.81 12.49
N LYS A 203 11.37 -15.14 12.56
CA LYS A 203 12.56 -16.01 12.47
C LYS A 203 13.19 -16.03 11.06
N TYR A 204 12.51 -15.42 10.09
CA TYR A 204 12.91 -15.36 8.69
C TYR A 204 13.78 -14.14 8.34
N LEU A 205 14.02 -13.24 9.28
CA LEU A 205 14.90 -12.08 9.11
C LEU A 205 15.95 -12.09 10.21
N LYS A 206 17.22 -12.06 9.81
CA LYS A 206 18.36 -12.28 10.72
C LYS A 206 19.41 -11.20 10.52
N PRO A 207 19.81 -10.46 11.58
CA PRO A 207 20.76 -9.36 11.44
C PRO A 207 22.14 -9.79 10.90
N ASP A 208 22.55 -11.03 11.19
CA ASP A 208 23.81 -11.62 10.73
C ASP A 208 23.71 -12.27 9.34
N GLN A 209 22.49 -12.38 8.76
CA GLN A 209 22.23 -12.96 7.44
C GLN A 209 21.35 -12.00 6.61
N PRO A 210 21.88 -10.86 6.13
CA PRO A 210 21.11 -9.81 5.45
C PRO A 210 20.34 -10.27 4.20
N LEU A 211 20.81 -11.33 3.52
CA LEU A 211 20.20 -11.86 2.31
C LEU A 211 19.11 -12.92 2.59
N TYR A 212 19.01 -13.41 3.83
CA TYR A 212 18.00 -14.36 4.24
C TYR A 212 16.65 -13.65 4.44
N PRO A 213 15.54 -14.16 3.88
CA PRO A 213 15.34 -15.52 3.37
C PRO A 213 15.49 -15.68 1.86
N CYS A 214 15.91 -14.67 1.11
CA CYS A 214 15.93 -14.72 -0.34
C CYS A 214 16.96 -15.71 -0.91
N ASP A 215 18.10 -15.87 -0.26
CA ASP A 215 19.10 -16.88 -0.65
C ASP A 215 18.61 -18.33 -0.45
N ALA A 216 17.75 -18.56 0.54
CA ALA A 216 17.12 -19.83 0.87
C ALA A 216 15.75 -20.06 0.21
N SER A 217 15.15 -19.03 -0.39
CA SER A 217 13.83 -19.11 -1.04
C SER A 217 13.86 -20.01 -2.28
N PRO A 218 12.73 -20.65 -2.65
CA PRO A 218 12.62 -21.37 -3.91
C PRO A 218 12.96 -20.47 -5.10
N GLU A 219 13.62 -21.02 -6.12
CA GLU A 219 14.16 -20.26 -7.26
C GLU A 219 13.14 -19.32 -7.92
N LYS A 220 11.92 -19.81 -8.15
CA LYS A 220 10.80 -19.04 -8.73
C LYS A 220 10.38 -17.80 -7.92
N TYR A 221 10.72 -17.75 -6.64
CA TYR A 221 10.37 -16.67 -5.72
C TYR A 221 11.53 -15.73 -5.40
N LYS A 222 12.77 -16.07 -5.76
CA LYS A 222 13.95 -15.27 -5.40
C LYS A 222 13.90 -13.86 -5.98
N MET A 223 13.51 -13.71 -7.25
CA MET A 223 13.33 -12.39 -7.87
C MET A 223 12.37 -11.52 -7.07
N THR A 224 11.21 -12.07 -6.71
CA THR A 224 10.19 -11.38 -5.91
C THR A 224 10.69 -11.05 -4.49
N CYS A 225 11.42 -11.96 -3.85
CA CYS A 225 12.00 -11.72 -2.53
C CYS A 225 12.99 -10.55 -2.56
N TYR A 226 13.89 -10.52 -3.55
CA TYR A 226 14.86 -9.44 -3.70
C TYR A 226 14.24 -8.10 -4.08
N LEU A 227 13.00 -8.05 -4.57
CA LEU A 227 12.21 -6.83 -4.74
C LEU A 227 11.68 -6.24 -3.42
N MET A 228 11.91 -6.92 -2.28
CA MET A 228 11.45 -6.48 -0.96
C MET A 228 12.57 -6.45 0.09
N GLN A 229 13.55 -7.34 0.00
CA GLN A 229 14.53 -7.59 1.08
C GLN A 229 15.35 -6.36 1.51
N THR A 230 15.55 -5.39 0.62
CA THR A 230 16.36 -4.20 0.94
C THR A 230 15.80 -3.39 2.10
N SER A 231 14.50 -3.43 2.38
CA SER A 231 13.92 -2.72 3.53
C SER A 231 14.44 -3.28 4.84
N TYR A 232 14.60 -4.60 4.94
CA TYR A 232 15.23 -5.22 6.11
C TYR A 232 16.73 -4.92 6.15
N MET A 233 17.42 -4.99 5.00
CA MET A 233 18.84 -4.63 4.93
C MET A 233 19.10 -3.19 5.39
N LEU A 234 18.22 -2.24 5.04
CA LEU A 234 18.27 -0.86 5.51
C LEU A 234 18.04 -0.79 7.02
N LYS A 235 17.03 -1.48 7.55
CA LYS A 235 16.74 -1.52 8.99
C LYS A 235 17.98 -1.93 9.80
N ILE A 236 18.64 -3.03 9.42
CA ILE A 236 19.83 -3.53 10.15
C ILE A 236 21.11 -2.72 9.86
N SER A 237 21.12 -1.95 8.77
CA SER A 237 22.24 -1.06 8.40
C SER A 237 22.05 0.39 8.87
N ASN A 238 21.07 0.66 9.75
CA ASN A 238 20.72 2.02 10.18
C ASN A 238 20.45 2.98 9.01
N TYR A 239 19.75 2.49 7.99
CA TYR A 239 19.40 3.22 6.77
C TYR A 239 20.60 3.72 5.95
N ASP A 240 21.76 3.07 6.05
CA ASP A 240 22.89 3.30 5.15
C ASP A 240 22.63 2.70 3.75
N PHE A 241 22.13 3.52 2.83
CA PHE A 241 21.88 3.13 1.45
C PHE A 241 23.15 2.70 0.70
N SER A 242 24.31 3.29 1.01
CA SER A 242 25.58 2.90 0.36
C SER A 242 25.95 1.48 0.75
N ARG A 243 25.75 1.13 2.03
CA ARG A 243 25.93 -0.24 2.51
C ARG A 243 24.98 -1.22 1.83
N VAL A 244 23.73 -0.85 1.60
CA VAL A 244 22.76 -1.75 0.94
C VAL A 244 23.04 -1.91 -0.56
N PHE A 245 23.58 -0.90 -1.25
CA PHE A 245 24.13 -1.10 -2.61
C PHE A 245 25.23 -2.17 -2.65
N GLU A 246 26.09 -2.23 -1.63
CA GLU A 246 27.13 -3.27 -1.52
C GLU A 246 26.55 -4.65 -1.22
N LEU A 247 25.55 -4.74 -0.34
CA LEU A 247 24.83 -5.99 -0.07
C LEU A 247 24.13 -6.52 -1.33
N CYS A 248 23.47 -5.66 -2.09
CA CYS A 248 22.91 -6.03 -3.40
C CYS A 248 24.00 -6.48 -4.37
N GLY A 249 25.21 -5.92 -4.33
CA GLY A 249 26.33 -6.39 -5.16
C GLY A 249 26.81 -7.82 -4.84
N ALA A 250 26.38 -8.41 -3.73
CA ALA A 250 26.73 -9.76 -3.32
C ALA A 250 25.66 -10.82 -3.67
N VAL A 251 24.51 -10.40 -4.24
CA VAL A 251 23.48 -11.37 -4.70
C VAL A 251 23.89 -11.99 -6.04
N GLY A 252 23.27 -13.11 -6.40
CA GLY A 252 23.53 -13.74 -7.71
C GLY A 252 23.23 -12.79 -8.87
N GLU A 253 24.00 -12.89 -9.96
CA GLU A 253 23.97 -12.00 -11.13
C GLU A 253 22.55 -11.74 -11.66
N GLN A 254 21.71 -12.77 -11.70
CA GLN A 254 20.33 -12.71 -12.17
C GLN A 254 19.37 -11.90 -11.27
N TYR A 255 19.75 -11.59 -10.02
CA TYR A 255 18.92 -10.85 -9.07
C TYR A 255 19.42 -9.44 -8.77
N LEU A 256 20.58 -9.03 -9.30
CA LEU A 256 21.18 -7.72 -9.05
C LEU A 256 20.20 -6.58 -9.34
N ASP A 257 19.56 -6.64 -10.50
CA ASP A 257 18.64 -5.60 -10.96
C ASP A 257 17.40 -5.50 -10.05
N ALA A 258 16.85 -6.65 -9.62
CA ALA A 258 15.74 -6.70 -8.68
C ALA A 258 16.12 -6.08 -7.32
N CYS A 259 17.30 -6.41 -6.79
CA CYS A 259 17.76 -5.86 -5.52
C CYS A 259 17.96 -4.33 -5.60
N TYR A 260 18.56 -3.82 -6.68
CA TYR A 260 18.72 -2.38 -6.86
C TYR A 260 17.37 -1.66 -7.08
N GLN A 261 16.41 -2.29 -7.78
CA GLN A 261 15.05 -1.77 -7.88
C GLN A 261 14.33 -1.73 -6.53
N SER A 262 14.52 -2.75 -5.69
CA SER A 262 14.02 -2.76 -4.31
C SER A 262 14.59 -1.58 -3.50
N LEU A 263 15.88 -1.31 -3.63
CA LEU A 263 16.51 -0.18 -2.96
C LEU A 263 15.98 1.17 -3.46
N GLY A 264 15.64 1.26 -4.74
CA GLY A 264 14.97 2.41 -5.36
C GLY A 264 13.59 2.68 -4.79
N ARG A 265 12.78 1.63 -4.63
CA ARG A 265 11.50 1.70 -3.92
C ARG A 265 11.70 2.24 -2.50
N ASP A 266 12.66 1.67 -1.76
CA ASP A 266 12.94 2.16 -0.41
C ASP A 266 13.46 3.61 -0.37
N ALA A 267 14.20 4.06 -1.38
CA ALA A 267 14.66 5.45 -1.50
C ALA A 267 13.49 6.43 -1.65
N SER A 268 12.50 6.08 -2.49
CA SER A 268 11.27 6.85 -2.61
C SER A 268 10.44 6.79 -1.32
N GLY A 269 10.18 5.59 -0.79
CA GLY A 269 9.39 5.41 0.43
C GLY A 269 9.95 6.14 1.65
N ASN A 270 11.26 6.04 1.91
CA ASN A 270 11.91 6.73 3.04
C ASN A 270 11.96 8.25 2.88
N SER A 271 11.89 8.75 1.65
CA SER A 271 11.87 10.18 1.38
C SER A 271 10.47 10.74 1.21
N ILE A 272 9.42 9.91 1.39
CA ILE A 272 8.03 10.31 1.15
C ILE A 272 7.86 10.84 -0.28
N SER A 273 8.48 10.13 -1.24
CA SER A 273 8.51 10.49 -2.66
C SER A 273 9.00 11.93 -2.91
N ASP A 274 9.99 12.38 -2.13
CA ASP A 274 10.67 13.64 -2.37
C ASP A 274 11.69 13.48 -3.51
N VAL A 275 11.56 14.30 -4.55
CA VAL A 275 12.36 14.23 -5.78
C VAL A 275 13.86 14.36 -5.49
N ASN A 276 14.27 15.33 -4.69
CA ASN A 276 15.69 15.64 -4.49
C ASN A 276 16.36 14.59 -3.60
N ARG A 277 15.69 14.17 -2.53
CA ARG A 277 16.18 13.10 -1.64
C ARG A 277 16.24 11.77 -2.36
N THR A 278 15.20 11.40 -3.11
CA THR A 278 15.20 10.16 -3.91
C THR A 278 16.35 10.15 -4.92
N LYS A 279 16.52 11.23 -5.68
CA LYS A 279 17.65 11.40 -6.61
C LYS A 279 19.00 11.26 -5.90
N ALA A 280 19.21 12.01 -4.82
CA ALA A 280 20.46 11.99 -4.08
C ALA A 280 20.81 10.57 -3.58
N THR A 281 19.81 9.84 -3.06
CA THR A 281 19.97 8.46 -2.61
C THR A 281 20.32 7.51 -3.75
N CYS A 282 19.61 7.55 -4.88
CA CYS A 282 19.93 6.66 -6.00
C CYS A 282 21.27 6.94 -6.67
N LEU A 283 21.77 8.18 -6.60
CA LEU A 283 23.09 8.56 -7.10
C LEU A 283 24.26 8.11 -6.20
N LEU A 284 23.98 7.50 -5.03
CA LEU A 284 24.99 6.79 -4.24
C LEU A 284 25.51 5.53 -4.95
N GLY A 285 24.77 5.01 -5.94
CA GLY A 285 25.21 3.88 -6.76
C GLY A 285 26.54 4.19 -7.48
N LYS A 286 27.46 3.24 -7.49
CA LYS A 286 28.85 3.40 -7.98
C LYS A 286 28.98 3.30 -9.51
N ASN A 287 27.93 2.86 -10.20
CA ASN A 287 27.92 2.69 -11.65
C ASN A 287 26.50 2.85 -12.23
N TYR A 288 26.41 2.92 -13.56
CA TYR A 288 25.15 3.10 -14.28
C TYR A 288 24.10 2.06 -13.91
N ARG A 289 24.47 0.78 -13.80
CA ARG A 289 23.51 -0.31 -13.50
C ARG A 289 22.86 -0.14 -12.13
N GLN A 290 23.64 0.25 -11.12
CA GLN A 290 23.14 0.53 -9.78
C GLN A 290 22.19 1.73 -9.77
N GLN A 291 22.63 2.84 -10.38
CA GLN A 291 21.86 4.08 -10.40
C GLN A 291 20.56 3.92 -11.20
N SER A 292 20.64 3.38 -12.41
CA SER A 292 19.47 3.19 -13.29
C SER A 292 18.43 2.25 -12.67
N ASN A 293 18.83 1.12 -12.08
CA ASN A 293 17.88 0.23 -11.42
C ASN A 293 17.27 0.83 -10.15
N CYS A 294 18.04 1.57 -9.35
CA CYS A 294 17.47 2.35 -8.25
C CYS A 294 16.41 3.34 -8.75
N ILE A 295 16.69 4.05 -9.85
CA ILE A 295 15.70 4.96 -10.45
C ILE A 295 14.48 4.21 -11.01
N ILE A 296 14.64 3.04 -11.61
CA ILE A 296 13.53 2.19 -12.09
C ILE A 296 12.60 1.82 -10.92
N GLY A 297 13.17 1.43 -9.78
CA GLY A 297 12.41 1.14 -8.56
C GLY A 297 11.68 2.38 -8.04
N ALA A 298 12.41 3.48 -7.90
CA ALA A 298 11.89 4.74 -7.37
C ALA A 298 10.76 5.33 -8.25
N VAL A 299 10.87 5.27 -9.57
CA VAL A 299 9.83 5.86 -10.44
C VAL A 299 8.54 5.04 -10.44
N LYS A 300 8.62 3.71 -10.36
CA LYS A 300 7.46 2.83 -10.17
C LYS A 300 6.77 3.09 -8.83
N ASP A 301 7.58 3.32 -7.80
CA ASP A 301 7.13 3.68 -6.45
C ASP A 301 6.39 5.02 -6.44
N PHE A 302 6.93 6.08 -7.05
CA PHE A 302 6.26 7.38 -7.19
C PHE A 302 4.88 7.24 -7.84
N ILE A 303 4.76 6.42 -8.89
CA ILE A 303 3.48 6.16 -9.57
C ILE A 303 2.52 5.42 -8.64
N SER A 304 2.98 4.35 -7.99
CA SER A 304 2.14 3.54 -7.08
C SER A 304 1.68 4.33 -5.86
N TYR A 305 2.52 5.23 -5.37
CA TYR A 305 2.25 6.03 -4.19
C TYR A 305 1.26 7.17 -4.49
N HIS A 306 1.45 7.89 -5.60
CA HIS A 306 0.61 9.03 -5.97
C HIS A 306 -0.59 8.68 -6.87
N HIS A 307 -0.64 7.46 -7.42
CA HIS A 307 -1.58 7.08 -8.49
C HIS A 307 -1.55 8.07 -9.66
N SER A 308 -0.34 8.51 -10.00
CA SER A 308 -0.11 9.56 -10.99
C SER A 308 1.28 9.48 -11.59
N ASP A 309 1.40 9.82 -12.87
CA ASP A 309 2.70 9.96 -13.53
C ASP A 309 3.30 11.39 -13.41
N VAL A 310 2.61 12.33 -12.76
CA VAL A 310 3.05 13.73 -12.67
C VAL A 310 4.33 13.85 -11.84
N GLN A 311 4.32 13.35 -10.61
CA GLN A 311 5.47 13.38 -9.71
C GLN A 311 6.60 12.48 -10.23
N ALA A 312 6.26 11.36 -10.86
CA ALA A 312 7.23 10.49 -11.52
C ALA A 312 7.99 11.23 -12.64
N LYS A 313 7.30 12.01 -13.48
CA LYS A 313 7.94 12.86 -14.51
C LYS A 313 8.80 13.96 -13.91
N GLN A 314 8.41 14.52 -12.76
CA GLN A 314 9.25 15.48 -12.03
C GLN A 314 10.55 14.84 -11.54
N LEU A 315 10.48 13.63 -10.97
CA LEU A 315 11.67 12.84 -10.62
C LEU A 315 12.56 12.65 -11.85
N CYS A 316 12.01 12.12 -12.96
CA CYS A 316 12.78 11.86 -14.17
C CYS A 316 13.45 13.12 -14.74
N SER A 317 12.76 14.26 -14.74
CA SER A 317 13.29 15.54 -15.24
C SER A 317 14.44 16.07 -14.40
N ALA A 318 14.50 15.72 -13.11
CA ALA A 318 15.55 16.15 -12.21
C ALA A 318 16.84 15.33 -12.34
N LEU A 319 16.82 14.19 -13.04
CA LEU A 319 17.97 13.27 -13.13
C LEU A 319 19.07 13.75 -14.09
N PRO A 320 20.31 13.27 -13.90
CA PRO A 320 21.35 13.34 -14.93
C PRO A 320 20.87 12.78 -16.28
N GLN A 321 21.37 13.36 -17.38
CA GLN A 321 20.86 13.11 -18.73
C GLN A 321 20.85 11.62 -19.12
N ASP A 322 21.85 10.86 -18.72
CA ASP A 322 22.01 9.44 -19.01
C ASP A 322 20.98 8.54 -18.32
N LEU A 323 20.33 9.02 -17.26
CA LEU A 323 19.29 8.30 -16.50
C LEU A 323 17.87 8.70 -16.90
N GLN A 324 17.69 9.81 -17.62
CA GLN A 324 16.36 10.34 -17.95
C GLN A 324 15.55 9.40 -18.83
N ASP A 325 16.15 8.89 -19.91
CA ASP A 325 15.46 8.03 -20.88
C ASP A 325 14.91 6.75 -20.23
N THR A 326 15.73 6.10 -19.41
CA THR A 326 15.34 4.90 -18.63
C THR A 326 14.21 5.23 -17.66
N CYS A 327 14.27 6.39 -16.98
CA CYS A 327 13.23 6.81 -16.05
C CYS A 327 11.90 7.08 -16.76
N PHE A 328 11.90 7.91 -17.81
CA PHE A 328 10.68 8.27 -18.54
C PHE A 328 10.04 7.07 -19.24
N SER A 329 10.84 6.21 -19.86
CA SER A 329 10.33 5.00 -20.51
C SER A 329 9.71 4.04 -19.50
N THR A 330 10.33 3.85 -18.33
CA THR A 330 9.79 3.05 -17.24
C THR A 330 8.47 3.65 -16.73
N ALA A 331 8.43 4.96 -16.47
CA ALA A 331 7.23 5.64 -15.99
C ALA A 331 6.05 5.46 -16.96
N MET A 332 6.29 5.71 -18.25
CA MET A 332 5.28 5.57 -19.30
C MET A 332 4.76 4.14 -19.44
N GLN A 333 5.64 3.14 -19.33
CA GLN A 333 5.22 1.74 -19.45
C GLN A 333 4.45 1.28 -18.21
N TYR A 334 4.93 1.63 -17.02
CA TYR A 334 4.34 1.21 -15.76
C TYR A 334 2.97 1.84 -15.53
N TYR A 335 2.80 3.13 -15.87
CA TYR A 335 1.52 3.82 -15.68
C TYR A 335 0.38 3.28 -16.55
N LYS A 336 0.67 2.55 -17.64
CA LYS A 336 -0.38 1.91 -18.47
C LYS A 336 -1.18 0.82 -17.74
N ALA A 337 -0.69 0.34 -16.60
CA ALA A 337 -1.34 -0.68 -15.79
C ALA A 337 -2.34 -0.12 -14.75
N PHE A 338 -2.38 1.21 -14.58
CA PHE A 338 -3.30 1.95 -13.70
C PHE A 338 -4.48 2.49 -14.50
#